data_AF-A0A3B8JFV1-F1
#
_entry.id   AF-A0A3B8JFV1-F1
#
_cell.length_a   1.000
_cell.length_b   1.000
_cell.length_c   1.000
_cell.angle_alpha   90.00
_cell.angle_beta   90.00
_cell.angle_gamma   90.00
#
_symmetry.space_group_name_H-M   'P 1'
#
loop_
_entity.id
_entity.type
_entity.pdbx_description
1 polymer ?
#
loop_
_entity_poly.entity_id
_entity_poly.type
_entity_poly.pdbx_seq_one_letter_code
_entity_poly.pdbx_strand_id
1 'polypeptide(L)'
;VEVRSENDYGETAEKEIAKKRVDYFEAGTLVVWDVDVLRGQLIQVYRASEPLHPTVYRRGEIAWAEPALPGWSMAVERLFPPIWQ
;
A
#
# COMPACT_ATOMS: atom_id res chain seq x y z
N VAL A 1 5.06 -3.30 -4.85
CA VAL A 1 4.92 -2.84 -3.45
C VAL A 1 5.81 -1.63 -3.30
N GLU A 2 5.28 -0.55 -2.75
CA GLU A 2 5.99 0.69 -2.42
C GLU A 2 5.98 0.82 -0.90
N VAL A 3 7.14 1.05 -0.29
CA VAL A 3 7.27 1.25 1.16
C VAL A 3 7.79 2.66 1.38
N ARG A 4 7.03 3.46 2.11
CA ARG A 4 7.36 4.86 2.34
C ARG A 4 8.55 5.01 3.29
N SER A 5 9.45 5.90 2.92
CA SER A 5 10.55 6.42 3.72
C SER A 5 10.20 7.82 4.27
N GLU A 6 11.05 8.38 5.12
CA GLU A 6 10.84 9.69 5.77
C GLU A 6 10.60 10.85 4.79
N ASN A 7 11.09 10.73 3.56
CA ASN A 7 10.99 11.75 2.52
C ASN A 7 9.79 11.56 1.58
N ASP A 8 9.02 10.49 1.76
CA ASP A 8 7.87 10.15 0.91
C ASP A 8 6.56 10.78 1.40
N TYR A 9 6.63 12.04 1.85
CA TYR A 9 5.48 12.79 2.36
C TYR A 9 5.41 14.20 1.80
N GLY A 10 4.18 14.70 1.69
CA GLY A 10 3.88 16.01 1.12
C GLY A 10 3.44 15.91 -0.34
N GLU A 11 2.93 17.00 -0.87
CA GLU A 11 2.23 17.03 -2.16
C GLU A 11 3.06 16.46 -3.31
N THR A 12 4.35 16.79 -3.38
CA THR A 12 5.26 16.28 -4.41
C THR A 12 5.43 14.76 -4.30
N ALA A 13 5.64 14.24 -3.08
CA ALA A 13 5.81 12.80 -2.89
C ALA A 13 4.54 12.02 -3.25
N GLU A 14 3.36 12.54 -2.90
CA GLU A 14 2.09 11.91 -3.31
C GLU A 14 1.94 11.85 -4.83
N LYS A 15 2.35 12.91 -5.55
CA LYS A 15 2.34 12.93 -7.01
C LYS A 15 3.32 11.93 -7.61
N GLU A 16 4.53 11.82 -7.07
CA GLU A 16 5.52 10.86 -7.55
C GLU A 16 5.09 9.41 -7.30
N ILE A 17 4.55 9.09 -6.12
CA ILE A 17 3.97 7.77 -5.84
C ILE A 17 2.81 7.50 -6.80
N ALA A 18 1.91 8.46 -7.01
CA ALA A 18 0.79 8.31 -7.93
C ALA A 18 1.26 8.03 -9.37
N LYS A 19 2.30 8.74 -9.84
CA LYS A 19 2.90 8.53 -11.16
C LYS A 19 3.48 7.12 -11.31
N LYS A 20 4.28 6.66 -10.35
CA LYS A 20 4.82 5.29 -10.36
C LYS A 20 3.72 4.23 -10.43
N ARG A 21 2.62 4.41 -9.69
CA ARG A 21 1.48 3.49 -9.73
C ARG A 21 0.86 3.41 -11.13
N VAL A 22 0.74 4.54 -11.83
CA VAL A 22 0.25 4.56 -13.22
C VAL A 22 1.17 3.72 -14.10
N ASP A 23 2.47 3.96 -14.06
CA ASP A 23 3.45 3.21 -14.85
C ASP A 23 3.38 1.69 -14.55
N TYR A 24 3.19 1.30 -13.28
CA TYR A 24 3.02 -0.10 -12.89
C TYR A 24 1.75 -0.73 -13.46
N PHE A 25 0.63 -0.01 -13.45
CA PHE A 25 -0.62 -0.51 -14.02
C PHE A 25 -0.55 -0.61 -15.54
N GLU A 26 0.08 0.36 -16.22
CA GLU A 26 0.32 0.29 -17.68
C GLU A 26 1.23 -0.89 -18.05
N ALA A 27 2.17 -1.26 -17.17
CA ALA A 27 3.01 -2.45 -17.32
C ALA A 27 2.29 -3.78 -16.97
N GLY A 28 1.00 -3.76 -16.66
CA GLY A 28 0.20 -4.97 -16.39
C GLY A 28 0.23 -5.45 -14.92
N THR A 29 0.71 -4.62 -13.99
CA THR A 29 0.59 -4.93 -12.56
C THR A 29 -0.89 -4.97 -12.17
N LEU A 30 -1.33 -5.99 -11.43
CA LEU A 30 -2.74 -6.11 -11.04
C LEU A 30 -3.06 -5.37 -9.74
N VAL A 31 -2.10 -5.33 -8.81
CA VAL A 31 -2.27 -4.78 -7.46
C VAL A 31 -0.99 -4.06 -7.03
N VAL A 32 -1.11 -2.85 -6.49
CA VAL A 32 -0.01 -2.11 -5.86
C VAL A 32 -0.35 -1.82 -4.41
N TRP A 33 0.54 -2.21 -3.50
CA TRP A 33 0.49 -1.82 -2.09
C TRP A 33 1.39 -0.60 -1.88
N ASP A 34 0.86 0.48 -1.35
CA ASP A 34 1.58 1.64 -0.79
C ASP A 34 1.54 1.50 0.74
N VAL A 35 2.69 1.22 1.34
CA VAL A 35 2.84 0.84 2.75
C VAL A 35 3.48 2.01 3.50
N ASP A 36 2.70 2.60 4.42
CA ASP A 36 3.18 3.63 5.33
C ASP A 36 3.39 3.02 6.72
N VAL A 37 4.65 2.75 7.07
CA VAL A 37 5.02 2.25 8.40
C VAL A 37 5.38 3.36 9.40
N LEU A 38 5.50 4.61 8.96
CA LEU A 38 6.07 5.69 9.77
C LEU A 38 5.00 6.66 10.31
N ARG A 39 4.12 7.17 9.45
CA ARG A 39 3.15 8.21 9.83
C ARG A 39 1.73 7.66 9.93
N GLY A 40 1.21 7.16 8.81
CA GLY A 40 -0.16 6.67 8.71
C GLY A 40 -0.36 5.29 9.34
N GLN A 41 0.72 4.52 9.49
CA GLN A 41 0.69 3.14 10.00
C GLN A 41 -0.40 2.28 9.35
N LEU A 42 -0.43 2.34 8.01
CA LEU A 42 -1.50 1.77 7.19
C LEU A 42 -0.95 1.26 5.85
N ILE A 43 -1.77 0.49 5.15
CA ILE A 43 -1.53 -0.01 3.81
C ILE A 43 -2.65 0.48 2.90
N GLN A 44 -2.31 1.14 1.80
CA GLN A 44 -3.25 1.47 0.72
C GLN A 44 -3.06 0.47 -0.41
N VAL A 45 -4.10 -0.28 -0.73
CA VAL A 45 -4.09 -1.30 -1.78
C VAL A 45 -4.87 -0.78 -2.99
N TYR A 46 -4.15 -0.48 -4.05
CA TYR A 46 -4.68 -0.05 -5.34
C TYR A 46 -4.80 -1.26 -6.25
N ARG A 47 -5.89 -1.34 -7.01
CA ARG A 47 -6.14 -2.40 -8.00
C ARG A 47 -6.21 -1.80 -9.40
N ALA A 48 -5.77 -2.54 -10.41
CA ALA A 48 -5.83 -2.08 -11.80
C ALA A 48 -7.26 -1.74 -12.25
N SER A 49 -8.27 -2.42 -11.70
CA SER A 49 -9.69 -2.16 -11.96
C SER A 49 -10.21 -0.87 -11.32
N GLU A 50 -9.53 -0.37 -10.27
CA GLU A 50 -9.94 0.80 -9.51
C GLU A 50 -8.69 1.54 -8.96
N PRO A 51 -7.87 2.13 -9.85
CA PRO A 51 -6.53 2.62 -9.50
C PRO A 51 -6.52 3.93 -8.70
N LEU A 52 -7.68 4.56 -8.51
CA LEU A 52 -7.83 5.83 -7.78
C LEU A 52 -8.51 5.70 -6.42
N HIS A 53 -9.14 4.56 -6.13
CA HIS A 53 -9.84 4.32 -4.87
C HIS A 53 -9.22 3.12 -4.16
N PRO A 54 -8.15 3.32 -3.37
CA PRO A 54 -7.50 2.22 -2.68
C PRO A 54 -8.40 1.67 -1.56
N THR A 55 -8.27 0.38 -1.30
CA THR A 55 -8.68 -0.18 -0.01
C THR A 55 -7.62 0.16 1.03
N VAL A 56 -8.02 0.77 2.15
CA VAL A 56 -7.11 1.12 3.24
C VAL A 56 -7.20 0.09 4.34
N TYR A 57 -6.07 -0.52 4.71
CA TYR A 57 -5.95 -1.40 5.86
C TYR A 57 -5.08 -0.77 6.95
N ARG A 58 -5.46 -0.93 8.21
CA ARG A 58 -4.80 -0.38 9.40
C ARG A 58 -4.33 -1.51 10.32
N ARG A 59 -3.54 -1.17 11.34
CA ARG A 59 -3.15 -2.10 12.41
C ARG A 59 -4.38 -2.83 12.98
N GLY A 60 -4.21 -4.12 13.26
CA GLY A 60 -5.31 -5.03 13.65
C GLY A 60 -6.12 -5.64 12.52
N GLU A 61 -6.02 -5.14 11.27
CA GLU A 61 -6.74 -5.70 10.13
C GLU A 61 -5.92 -6.75 9.36
N ILE A 62 -6.57 -7.47 8.44
CA ILE A 62 -5.97 -8.43 7.52
C ILE A 62 -6.02 -7.84 6.11
N ALA A 63 -4.86 -7.61 5.52
CA ALA A 63 -4.72 -7.09 4.17
C ALA A 63 -4.61 -8.23 3.13
N TRP A 64 -5.20 -8.00 1.95
CA TRP A 64 -5.30 -8.97 0.86
C TRP A 64 -4.64 -8.45 -0.41
N ALA A 65 -4.15 -9.35 -1.25
CA ALA A 65 -3.51 -9.02 -2.53
C ALA A 65 -4.32 -9.49 -3.75
N GLU A 66 -5.63 -9.67 -3.60
CA GLU A 66 -6.54 -10.02 -4.70
C GLU A 66 -6.60 -8.90 -5.76
N PRO A 67 -6.56 -9.22 -7.07
CA PRO A 67 -6.50 -10.56 -7.67
C PRO A 67 -5.07 -11.08 -7.95
N ALA A 68 -4.03 -10.33 -7.59
CA ALA A 68 -2.64 -10.68 -7.93
C ALA A 68 -2.15 -11.96 -7.24
N LEU A 69 -2.62 -12.22 -6.02
CA LEU A 69 -2.30 -13.43 -5.25
C LEU A 69 -3.57 -14.02 -4.61
N PRO A 70 -4.29 -14.90 -5.33
CA PRO A 70 -5.54 -15.49 -4.82
C PRO A 70 -5.36 -16.25 -3.50
N GLY A 71 -6.22 -15.95 -2.52
CA GLY A 71 -6.22 -16.55 -1.19
C GLY A 71 -5.08 -16.10 -0.28
N TRP A 72 -4.15 -15.27 -0.76
CA TRP A 72 -3.06 -14.75 0.07
C TRP A 72 -3.56 -13.58 0.93
N SER A 73 -3.14 -13.58 2.20
CA SER A 73 -3.42 -12.50 3.14
C SER A 73 -2.30 -12.33 4.16
N MET A 74 -2.28 -11.17 4.81
CA MET A 74 -1.32 -10.86 5.87
C MET A 74 -1.97 -9.96 6.94
N ALA A 75 -1.74 -10.28 8.22
CA ALA A 75 -2.09 -9.40 9.31
C ALA A 75 -1.22 -8.12 9.27
N VAL A 76 -1.85 -6.96 9.17
CA VAL A 76 -1.17 -5.64 9.04
C VAL A 76 -0.25 -5.38 10.22
N GLU A 77 -0.64 -5.85 11.40
CA GLU A 77 0.15 -5.77 12.65
C GLU A 77 1.59 -6.26 12.49
N ARG A 78 1.84 -7.25 11.61
CA ARG A 78 3.17 -7.85 11.41
C ARG A 78 4.20 -6.90 10.80
N LEU A 79 3.75 -5.79 10.20
CA LEU A 79 4.64 -4.78 9.61
C LEU A 79 5.18 -3.76 10.63
N PHE A 80 4.70 -3.81 11.87
CA PHE A 80 5.01 -2.81 12.90
C PHE A 80 5.71 -3.46 14.09
N PRO A 81 6.56 -2.70 14.81
CA PRO A 81 6.99 -3.09 16.14
C PRO A 81 5.79 -3.34 17.07
N PRO A 82 5.95 -4.20 18.10
CA PRO A 82 4.95 -4.35 19.15
C PRO A 82 4.63 -3.01 19.80
N ILE A 83 3.36 -2.80 20.18
CA ILE A 83 2.87 -1.55 20.77
C ILE A 83 3.43 -1.30 22.20
N TRP A 84 4.08 -2.30 22.81
CA TRP A 84 4.57 -2.25 24.19
C TRP A 84 6.00 -1.70 24.33
N GLN A 85 6.31 -0.59 23.67
CA GLN A 85 7.60 0.12 23.79
C GLN A 85 7.45 1.48 24.46
#